data_AF-A0A7S1GHE9-F1
#
_entry.id   AF-A0A7S1GHE9-F1
#
_cell.length_a   1.000
_cell.length_b   1.000
_cell.length_c   1.000
_cell.angle_alpha   90.00
_cell.angle_beta   90.00
_cell.angle_gamma   90.00
#
_symmetry.space_group_name_H-M   'P 1'
#
loop_
_entity.id
_entity.type
_entity.pdbx_description
1 polymer ?
#
loop_
_entity_poly.entity_id
_entity_poly.type
_entity_poly.pdbx_seq_one_letter_code
_entity_poly.pdbx_strand_id
1 'polypeptide(L)'
;VGEDEDVWALRLMKLAGEEVEDEDGVKTTTTTTTTTMTLSREEAMEISQFMRVARGDPDTQALIQKLKVEEKETLQTLKDTTSGPEIVKELQRLWSEMKSVEILFQDPQKALDAMMEEGMVDKDRVGRYKRNPKLLEEDTRKGLYFGFISFAVAGDFL
;
A
#
# COMPACT_ATOMS: atom_id res chain seq x y z
N VAL A 1 -6.40 22.02 -6.78
CA VAL A 1 -7.72 21.52 -6.34
C VAL A 1 -7.45 20.17 -5.73
N GLY A 2 -7.51 20.05 -4.40
CA GLY A 2 -7.27 18.79 -3.72
C GLY A 2 -8.48 17.89 -3.95
N GLU A 3 -8.26 16.70 -4.51
CA GLU A 3 -9.32 15.69 -4.55
C GLU A 3 -9.74 15.35 -3.11
N ASP A 4 -11.05 15.23 -2.92
CA ASP A 4 -11.65 14.89 -1.64
C ASP A 4 -11.38 13.42 -1.31
N GLU A 5 -11.36 13.07 -0.03
CA GLU A 5 -11.12 11.72 0.47
C GLU A 5 -12.11 10.71 -0.14
N ASP A 6 -13.36 11.15 -0.33
CA ASP A 6 -14.40 10.39 -0.99
C ASP A 6 -14.08 10.10 -2.47
N VAL A 7 -13.38 11.01 -3.16
CA VAL A 7 -13.02 10.85 -4.58
C VAL A 7 -12.00 9.72 -4.76
N TRP A 8 -11.01 9.63 -3.87
CA TRP A 8 -10.04 8.53 -3.92
C TRP A 8 -10.65 7.21 -3.51
N ALA A 9 -11.50 7.18 -2.47
CA ALA A 9 -12.19 5.95 -2.10
C ALA A 9 -13.03 5.42 -3.26
N LEU A 10 -13.80 6.28 -3.95
CA LEU A 10 -14.56 5.93 -5.15
C LEU A 10 -13.67 5.45 -6.30
N ARG A 11 -12.52 6.12 -6.51
CA ARG A 11 -11.57 5.73 -7.56
C ARG A 11 -10.92 4.38 -7.28
N LEU A 12 -10.56 4.10 -6.03
CA LEU A 12 -10.03 2.81 -5.59
C LEU A 12 -11.05 1.69 -5.82
N MET A 13 -12.30 1.89 -5.39
CA MET A 13 -13.39 0.92 -5.59
C MET A 13 -13.68 0.66 -7.08
N LYS A 14 -13.72 1.71 -7.89
CA LYS A 14 -13.88 1.59 -9.35
C LYS A 14 -12.76 0.79 -10.00
N LEU A 15 -11.51 1.02 -9.58
CA LEU A 15 -10.35 0.29 -10.08
C LEU A 15 -10.27 -1.15 -9.56
N ALA A 16 -10.83 -1.45 -8.38
CA ALA A 16 -10.95 -2.80 -7.84
C ALA A 16 -11.98 -3.67 -8.59
N GLY A 17 -12.81 -3.06 -9.44
CA GLY A 17 -13.85 -3.75 -10.19
C GLY A 17 -15.23 -3.73 -9.51
N GLU A 18 -15.47 -2.79 -8.60
CA GLU A 18 -16.83 -2.52 -8.12
C GLU A 18 -17.59 -1.74 -9.22
N GLU A 19 -18.61 -2.37 -9.81
CA GLU A 19 -19.58 -1.68 -10.67
C GLU A 19 -20.27 -0.59 -9.83
N VAL A 20 -19.86 0.66 -10.01
CA VAL A 20 -20.62 1.80 -9.50
C VAL A 20 -21.87 1.90 -10.37
N GLU A 21 -23.04 1.56 -9.84
CA GLU A 21 -24.31 1.74 -10.56
C GLU A 21 -24.54 3.24 -10.80
N ASP A 22 -24.34 3.69 -12.04
CA ASP A 22 -24.81 4.99 -12.51
C ASP A 22 -26.36 4.99 -12.49
N GLU A 23 -26.98 6.13 -12.16
CA GLU A 23 -28.44 6.33 -11.98
C GLU A 23 -29.32 5.94 -13.20
N ASP A 24 -28.72 5.54 -14.33
CA ASP A 24 -29.40 5.21 -15.60
C ASP A 24 -29.54 3.70 -15.91
N GLY A 25 -29.11 2.80 -15.02
CA GLY A 25 -29.58 1.40 -15.03
C GLY A 25 -29.20 0.54 -16.25
N VAL A 26 -28.09 0.81 -16.94
CA VAL A 26 -27.62 -0.02 -18.07
C VAL A 26 -26.45 -0.92 -17.64
N LYS A 27 -26.75 -2.20 -17.41
CA LYS A 27 -25.76 -3.24 -17.08
C LYS A 27 -25.04 -3.73 -18.34
N THR A 28 -23.72 -3.55 -18.42
CA THR A 28 -22.89 -4.15 -19.48
C THR A 28 -22.11 -5.33 -18.91
N THR A 29 -22.66 -6.53 -19.07
CA THR A 29 -22.04 -7.77 -18.60
C THR A 29 -20.88 -8.17 -19.52
N THR A 30 -19.64 -8.03 -19.04
CA THR A 30 -18.49 -8.73 -19.61
C THR A 30 -18.10 -9.87 -18.67
N THR A 31 -18.56 -11.08 -18.99
CA THR A 31 -18.28 -12.30 -18.24
C THR A 31 -16.82 -12.68 -18.39
N THR A 32 -15.97 -12.28 -17.44
CA THR A 32 -14.70 -12.94 -17.17
C THR A 32 -14.67 -13.29 -15.70
N THR A 33 -14.62 -14.60 -15.40
CA THR A 33 -14.54 -15.16 -14.05
C THR A 33 -13.17 -14.84 -13.44
N THR A 34 -12.94 -13.57 -13.13
CA THR A 34 -11.83 -13.13 -12.29
C THR A 34 -12.42 -13.02 -10.90
N THR A 35 -11.83 -13.70 -9.91
CA THR A 35 -12.14 -13.50 -8.49
C THR A 35 -12.29 -12.00 -8.24
N THR A 36 -13.53 -11.55 -8.07
CA THR A 36 -13.85 -10.14 -7.88
C THR A 36 -13.14 -9.72 -6.61
N MET A 37 -12.09 -8.93 -6.76
CA MET A 37 -11.35 -8.41 -5.63
C MET A 37 -12.16 -7.24 -5.09
N THR A 38 -13.05 -7.52 -4.14
CA THR A 38 -13.90 -6.48 -3.57
C THR A 38 -13.12 -5.76 -2.46
N LEU A 39 -12.57 -4.59 -2.78
CA LEU A 39 -12.13 -3.64 -1.76
C LEU A 39 -13.38 -3.13 -1.04
N SER A 40 -13.49 -3.34 0.27
CA SER A 40 -14.66 -2.82 0.99
C SER A 40 -14.64 -1.29 1.02
N ARG A 41 -15.81 -0.66 1.10
CA ARG A 41 -15.92 0.80 1.25
C ARG A 41 -15.15 1.31 2.46
N GLU A 42 -15.17 0.58 3.57
CA GLU A 42 -14.43 0.94 4.79
C GLU A 42 -12.93 0.95 4.54
N GLU A 43 -12.37 -0.11 3.93
CA GLU A 43 -10.95 -0.14 3.58
C GLU A 43 -10.56 0.95 2.57
N ALA A 44 -11.42 1.23 1.58
CA ALA A 44 -11.18 2.30 0.61
C ALA A 44 -11.11 3.67 1.28
N MET A 45 -11.98 3.92 2.27
CA MET A 45 -11.96 5.14 3.08
C MET A 45 -10.70 5.22 3.95
N GLU A 46 -10.34 4.14 4.66
CA GLU A 46 -9.12 4.10 5.49
C GLU A 46 -7.85 4.41 4.66
N ILE A 47 -7.72 3.75 3.50
CA ILE A 47 -6.60 3.93 2.57
C ILE A 47 -6.57 5.37 2.04
N SER A 48 -7.73 5.91 1.66
CA SER A 48 -7.85 7.28 1.17
C SER A 48 -7.45 8.31 2.24
N GLN A 49 -7.95 8.14 3.46
CA GLN A 49 -7.61 8.99 4.60
C GLN A 49 -6.11 8.95 4.89
N PHE A 50 -5.51 7.75 4.85
CA PHE A 50 -4.09 7.58 5.03
C PHE A 50 -3.28 8.30 3.95
N MET A 51 -3.64 8.17 2.67
CA MET A 51 -3.01 8.91 1.57
C MET A 51 -3.14 10.42 1.76
N ARG A 52 -4.28 10.90 2.27
CA ARG A 52 -4.51 12.33 2.49
C ARG A 52 -3.57 12.89 3.55
N VAL A 53 -3.39 12.15 4.65
CA VAL A 53 -2.42 12.51 5.70
C VAL A 53 -1.00 12.45 5.15
N ALA A 54 -0.65 11.37 4.44
CA ALA A 54 0.67 11.19 3.83
C ALA A 54 1.01 12.32 2.84
N ARG A 55 0.03 12.80 2.06
CA ARG A 55 0.21 13.95 1.17
C ARG A 55 0.55 15.24 1.94
N GLY A 56 0.08 15.42 3.16
CA GLY A 56 0.39 16.59 3.99
C GLY A 56 1.73 16.52 4.69
N ASP A 57 2.36 15.34 4.73
CA ASP A 57 3.58 15.09 5.49
C ASP A 57 4.86 15.51 4.71
N PRO A 58 5.74 16.36 5.28
CA PRO A 58 6.93 16.84 4.59
C PRO A 58 7.92 15.74 4.18
N ASP A 59 8.10 14.72 5.01
CA ASP A 59 9.03 13.61 4.72
C ASP A 59 8.50 12.77 3.55
N THR A 60 7.19 12.60 3.51
CA THR A 60 6.50 11.93 2.40
C THR A 60 6.56 12.75 1.11
N GLN A 61 6.43 14.08 1.19
CA GLN A 61 6.62 14.94 0.03
C GLN A 61 8.03 14.83 -0.54
N ALA A 62 9.06 14.80 0.32
CA ALA A 62 10.43 14.56 -0.10
C ALA A 62 10.60 13.18 -0.76
N LEU A 63 9.94 12.15 -0.22
CA LEU A 63 9.93 10.82 -0.81
C LEU A 63 9.24 10.79 -2.19
N ILE A 64 8.07 11.42 -2.33
CA ILE A 64 7.34 11.52 -3.60
C ILE A 64 8.20 12.27 -4.63
N GLN A 65 8.86 13.36 -4.24
CA GLN A 65 9.78 14.09 -5.11
C GLN A 65 10.93 13.20 -5.57
N LYS A 66 11.56 12.46 -4.65
CA LYS A 66 12.61 11.50 -4.97
C LYS A 66 12.13 10.47 -5.99
N LEU A 67 10.95 9.88 -5.78
CA LEU A 67 10.36 8.90 -6.70
C LEU A 67 10.10 9.50 -8.09
N LYS A 68 9.55 10.71 -8.16
CA LYS A 68 9.16 11.35 -9.43
C LYS A 68 10.35 11.94 -10.21
N VAL A 69 11.43 12.31 -9.53
CA VAL A 69 12.58 13.01 -10.13
C VAL A 69 13.81 12.12 -10.23
N GLU A 70 14.24 11.51 -9.12
CA GLU A 70 15.47 10.73 -9.04
C GLU A 70 15.27 9.29 -9.52
N GLU A 71 14.14 8.68 -9.18
CA GLU A 71 13.82 7.28 -9.49
C GLU A 71 12.79 7.15 -10.64
N LYS A 72 12.75 8.16 -11.52
CA LYS A 72 11.71 8.31 -12.55
C LYS A 72 11.57 7.07 -13.44
N GLU A 73 12.68 6.45 -13.85
CA GLU A 73 12.66 5.27 -14.72
C GLU A 73 12.08 4.03 -14.01
N THR A 74 12.44 3.84 -12.74
CA THR A 74 11.89 2.78 -11.88
C THR A 74 10.39 2.98 -11.69
N LEU A 75 9.97 4.20 -11.38
CA LEU A 75 8.55 4.55 -11.23
C LEU A 75 7.78 4.34 -12.55
N GLN A 76 8.34 4.77 -13.68
CA GLN A 76 7.71 4.59 -14.99
C GLN A 76 7.55 3.10 -15.32
N THR A 77 8.59 2.29 -15.06
CA THR A 77 8.50 0.84 -15.23
C THR A 77 7.37 0.25 -14.40
N LEU A 78 7.28 0.64 -13.12
CA LEU A 78 6.20 0.19 -12.24
C LEU A 78 4.80 0.56 -12.79
N LYS A 79 4.65 1.77 -13.33
CA LYS A 79 3.41 2.23 -13.98
C LYS A 79 3.07 1.44 -15.24
N ASP A 80 4.08 1.10 -16.04
CA ASP A 80 3.89 0.41 -17.31
C ASP A 80 3.62 -1.09 -17.12
N THR A 81 4.15 -1.71 -16.05
CA THR A 81 4.03 -3.15 -15.80
C THR A 81 2.90 -3.53 -14.86
N THR A 82 2.23 -2.56 -14.21
CA THR A 82 1.22 -2.83 -13.20
C THR A 82 -0.12 -2.21 -13.59
N SER A 83 -1.15 -3.03 -13.70
CA SER A 83 -2.50 -2.56 -14.01
C SER A 83 -3.14 -1.82 -12.83
N GLY A 84 -4.14 -0.97 -13.11
CA GLY A 84 -4.89 -0.28 -12.06
C GLY A 84 -5.46 -1.21 -10.96
N PRO A 85 -6.12 -2.34 -11.29
CA PRO A 85 -6.57 -3.31 -10.30
C PRO A 85 -5.42 -3.92 -9.48
N GLU A 86 -4.27 -4.20 -10.09
CA GLU A 86 -3.09 -4.69 -9.37
C GLU A 86 -2.51 -3.63 -8.43
N ILE A 87 -2.52 -2.36 -8.81
CA ILE A 87 -2.11 -1.26 -7.91
C ILE A 87 -3.04 -1.22 -6.69
N VAL A 88 -4.36 -1.29 -6.88
CA VAL A 88 -5.31 -1.32 -5.76
C VAL A 88 -5.10 -2.54 -4.88
N LYS A 89 -4.85 -3.70 -5.49
CA LYS A 89 -4.53 -4.94 -4.77
C LYS A 89 -3.31 -4.79 -3.88
N GLU A 90 -2.23 -4.23 -4.41
CA GLU A 90 -1.00 -4.03 -3.65
C GLU A 90 -1.18 -2.98 -2.54
N LEU A 91 -1.92 -1.91 -2.80
CA LEU A 91 -2.28 -0.92 -1.77
C LEU A 91 -3.07 -1.56 -0.62
N GLN A 92 -4.07 -2.39 -0.92
CA GLN A 92 -4.85 -3.11 0.10
C GLN A 92 -3.97 -4.09 0.89
N ARG A 93 -3.12 -4.86 0.21
CA ARG A 93 -2.18 -5.79 0.85
C ARG A 93 -1.24 -5.05 1.81
N LEU A 94 -0.60 -3.97 1.34
CA LEU A 94 0.35 -3.18 2.13
C LEU A 94 -0.34 -2.48 3.31
N TRP A 95 -1.57 -1.99 3.13
CA TRP A 95 -2.38 -1.44 4.21
C TRP A 95 -2.66 -2.48 5.30
N SER A 96 -3.09 -3.68 4.91
CA SER A 96 -3.34 -4.79 5.83
C SER A 96 -2.06 -5.23 6.56
N GLU A 97 -0.94 -5.28 5.85
CA GLU A 97 0.37 -5.60 6.43
C GLU A 97 0.84 -4.54 7.42
N MET A 98 0.66 -3.26 7.13
CA MET A 98 0.98 -2.18 8.08
C MET A 98 0.17 -2.32 9.37
N LYS A 99 -1.13 -2.59 9.28
CA LYS A 99 -1.99 -2.89 10.46
C LYS A 99 -1.50 -4.15 11.21
N SER A 100 -1.10 -5.18 10.48
CA SER A 100 -0.63 -6.44 11.06
C SER A 100 0.71 -6.30 11.78
N VAL A 101 1.61 -5.46 11.27
CA VAL A 101 2.90 -5.17 11.91
C VAL A 101 2.71 -4.55 13.30
N GLU A 102 1.69 -3.72 13.50
CA GLU A 102 1.37 -3.15 14.82
C GLU A 102 1.04 -4.23 15.85
N ILE A 103 0.36 -5.28 15.41
CA ILE A 103 0.00 -6.42 16.26
C ILE A 103 1.22 -7.31 16.47
N LEU A 104 1.95 -7.63 15.40
CA LEU A 104 3.11 -8.52 15.43
C LEU A 104 4.19 -8.01 16.38
N PHE A 105 4.51 -6.71 16.31
CA PHE A 105 5.57 -6.10 17.11
C PHE A 105 5.10 -5.55 18.46
N GLN A 106 3.92 -5.96 18.96
CA GLN A 106 3.58 -5.76 20.37
C GLN A 106 4.62 -6.40 21.31
N ASP A 107 5.20 -7.53 20.88
CA ASP A 107 6.40 -8.13 21.47
C ASP A 107 7.50 -8.25 20.40
N PRO A 108 8.39 -7.24 20.27
CA PRO A 108 9.42 -7.22 19.25
C PRO A 108 10.40 -8.39 19.32
N GLN A 109 10.64 -8.94 20.51
CA GLN A 109 11.55 -10.08 20.64
C GLN A 109 10.90 -11.35 20.10
N LYS A 110 9.63 -11.58 20.46
CA LYS A 110 8.89 -12.72 19.94
C LYS A 110 8.67 -12.64 18.42
N ALA A 111 8.41 -11.44 17.89
CA ALA A 111 8.33 -11.21 16.46
C ALA A 111 9.65 -11.56 15.75
N LEU A 112 10.79 -11.10 16.29
CA LEU A 112 12.11 -11.43 15.76
C LEU A 112 12.35 -12.95 15.76
N ASP A 113 12.05 -13.63 16.86
CA ASP A 113 12.29 -15.07 16.96
C ASP A 113 11.46 -15.86 15.93
N ALA A 114 10.17 -15.52 15.79
CA ALA A 114 9.28 -16.13 14.79
C ALA A 114 9.73 -15.85 13.34
N MET A 115 10.08 -14.60 13.03
CA MET A 115 10.56 -14.23 11.70
C MET A 115 11.92 -14.87 11.36
N MET A 116 12.77 -15.11 12.36
CA MET A 116 14.01 -15.85 12.18
C MET A 116 13.76 -17.33 11.89
N GLU A 117 12.80 -17.96 12.58
CA GLU A 117 12.42 -19.35 12.36
C GLU A 117 11.89 -19.58 10.94
N GLU A 118 11.08 -18.63 10.44
CA GLU A 118 10.53 -18.64 9.07
C GLU A 118 11.55 -18.18 8.00
N GLY A 119 12.78 -17.82 8.39
CA GLY A 119 13.81 -17.37 7.45
C GLY A 119 13.51 -16.02 6.77
N MET A 120 12.63 -15.21 7.36
CA MET A 120 12.25 -13.89 6.85
C MET A 120 13.26 -12.78 7.17
N VAL A 121 14.22 -13.06 8.05
CA VAL A 121 15.27 -12.11 8.44
C VAL A 121 16.57 -12.44 7.71
N ASP A 122 17.12 -11.43 7.03
CA ASP A 122 18.43 -11.50 6.41
C ASP A 122 19.49 -11.91 7.44
N LYS A 123 20.21 -13.00 7.15
CA LYS A 123 21.20 -13.63 8.05
C LYS A 123 22.29 -12.62 8.46
N ASP A 124 22.65 -11.70 7.58
CA ASP A 124 23.68 -10.68 7.84
C ASP A 124 23.20 -9.62 8.84
N ARG A 125 21.88 -9.46 9.00
CA ARG A 125 21.27 -8.46 9.88
C ARG A 125 20.78 -9.03 11.22
N VAL A 126 20.68 -10.35 11.36
CA VAL A 126 20.23 -11.03 12.58
C VAL A 126 20.95 -10.52 13.83
N GLY A 127 22.28 -10.38 13.78
CA GLY A 127 23.06 -9.91 14.92
C GLY A 127 22.76 -8.47 15.34
N ARG A 128 22.30 -7.63 14.41
CA ARG A 128 21.82 -6.26 14.70
C ARG A 128 20.45 -6.32 15.38
N TYR A 129 19.52 -7.10 14.83
CA TYR A 129 18.17 -7.20 15.36
C TYR A 129 18.10 -7.90 16.72
N LYS A 130 18.93 -8.92 16.99
CA LYS A 130 19.02 -9.52 18.34
C LYS A 130 19.45 -8.55 19.43
N ARG A 131 20.26 -7.54 19.08
CA ARG A 131 20.71 -6.50 20.02
C ARG A 131 19.66 -5.42 20.24
N ASN A 132 18.83 -5.16 19.23
CA ASN A 132 17.72 -4.24 19.32
C ASN A 132 16.59 -4.68 18.37
N PRO A 133 15.63 -5.49 18.86
CA PRO A 133 14.54 -6.02 18.02
C PRO A 133 13.64 -4.93 17.45
N LYS A 134 13.57 -3.76 18.09
CA LYS A 134 12.81 -2.60 17.56
C LYS A 134 13.34 -2.11 16.22
N LEU A 135 14.62 -2.33 15.92
CA LEU A 135 15.16 -1.98 14.60
C LEU A 135 14.52 -2.80 13.49
N LEU A 136 14.14 -4.05 13.76
CA LEU A 136 13.43 -4.87 12.78
C LEU A 136 12.03 -4.30 12.52
N GLU A 137 11.33 -3.87 13.58
CA GLU A 137 10.04 -3.19 13.47
C GLU A 137 10.17 -1.92 12.61
N GLU A 138 11.11 -1.05 12.94
CA GLU A 138 11.33 0.21 12.22
C GLU A 138 11.66 -0.02 10.74
N ASP A 139 12.56 -0.96 10.44
CA ASP A 139 12.93 -1.29 9.06
C ASP A 139 11.73 -1.88 8.30
N THR A 140 10.95 -2.75 8.94
CA THR A 140 9.74 -3.35 8.35
C THR A 140 8.68 -2.29 8.07
N ARG A 141 8.36 -1.43 9.04
CA ARG A 141 7.40 -0.32 8.88
C ARG A 141 7.83 0.62 7.76
N LYS A 142 9.10 1.01 7.71
CA LYS A 142 9.64 1.87 6.64
C LYS A 142 9.54 1.22 5.27
N GLY A 143 9.82 -0.08 5.18
CA GLY A 143 9.69 -0.84 3.93
C GLY A 143 8.25 -0.88 3.42
N LEU A 144 7.29 -1.21 4.31
CA LEU A 144 5.88 -1.22 3.98
C LEU A 144 5.36 0.17 3.57
N TYR A 145 5.74 1.20 4.33
CA TYR A 145 5.39 2.59 4.02
C TYR A 145 5.91 3.03 2.66
N PHE A 146 7.20 2.78 2.39
CA PHE A 146 7.82 3.10 1.10
C PHE A 146 7.11 2.37 -0.05
N GLY A 147 6.81 1.08 0.11
CA GLY A 147 6.05 0.31 -0.87
C GLY A 147 4.68 0.94 -1.12
N PHE A 148 3.95 1.30 -0.05
CA PHE A 148 2.64 1.89 -0.16
C PHE A 148 2.67 3.22 -0.92
N ILE A 149 3.59 4.13 -0.56
CA ILE A 149 3.74 5.42 -1.26
C ILE A 149 4.16 5.20 -2.72
N SER A 150 5.02 4.23 -3.01
CA SER A 150 5.44 3.94 -4.39
C SER A 150 4.27 3.50 -5.26
N PHE A 151 3.42 2.58 -4.78
CA PHE A 151 2.21 2.17 -5.50
C PHE A 151 1.17 3.29 -5.58
N ALA A 152 1.01 4.10 -4.53
CA ALA A 152 0.10 5.23 -4.53
C ALA A 152 0.50 6.28 -5.57
N VAL A 153 1.80 6.58 -5.70
CA VAL A 153 2.34 7.47 -6.73
C VAL A 153 2.22 6.84 -8.12
N ALA A 154 2.51 5.54 -8.27
CA ALA A 154 2.37 4.85 -9.55
C ALA A 154 0.91 4.84 -10.04
N GLY A 155 -0.05 4.69 -9.11
CA GLY A 155 -1.49 4.77 -9.38
C GLY A 155 -2.02 6.20 -9.56
N ASP A 156 -1.15 7.21 -9.53
CA ASP A 156 -1.51 8.63 -9.60
C ASP A 156 -2.52 9.04 -8.50
N PHE A 157 -2.39 8.47 -7.30
CA PHE A 157 -3.10 8.91 -6.09
C PHE A 157 -2.29 9.94 -5.27
N LEU A 158 -0.96 9.97 -5.43
CA LEU A 158 -0.03 10.90 -4.75
C LEU A 158 0.97 11.59 -5.70
#